data_AF-A0A2H1WCT1-F1
#
_entry.id   AF-A0A2H1WCT1-F1
#
_cell.length_a   1.000
_cell.length_b   1.000
_cell.length_c   1.000
_cell.angle_alpha   90.00
_cell.angle_beta   90.00
_cell.angle_gamma   90.00
#
_symmetry.space_group_name_H-M   'P 1'
#
loop_
_entity.id
_entity.type
_entity.pdbx_description
1 polymer ?
#
loop_
_entity_poly.entity_id
_entity_poly.type
_entity_poly.pdbx_seq_one_letter_code
_entity_poly.pdbx_strand_id
1 'polypeptide(L)'
;LPVLTKDDRQTMYRATGGCVRFKMRTTGTSAEIKLIAYQDFNLGLYKITIGEPTKVTSLLDNNEQSFPSGIENFTEYHEFCVTWHSNKVTISLLGQEPFVKFNDLYNRPVVGYILYKTQSTPEHPVDWIIEISPVSLKPIGEKLFPGERLRWASMADGVLPPDAMVGGFESEPTYIARAEHNNSICPGKYVPSRRRAFVPWGHMEHPKENFQILCGFNAKWMKTRADHIPRNAFVAGFSEVDNEPLYIGRAMLGCNLVPGKVHVLYKLCYLPFYGQEIEVDIYEILVTPGEESEFPVPRHPPRVMF
;
A
#
# COMPACT_ATOMS: atom_id res chain seq x y z
N LEU A 1 15.08 -9.06 -4.14
CA LEU A 1 15.29 -8.25 -5.37
C LEU A 1 16.62 -8.65 -5.98
N PRO A 2 16.67 -9.11 -7.24
CA PRO A 2 17.95 -9.32 -7.91
C PRO A 2 18.66 -7.96 -8.06
N VAL A 3 19.95 -7.92 -7.69
CA VAL A 3 20.83 -6.79 -7.99
C VAL A 3 20.99 -6.75 -9.50
N LEU A 4 20.61 -5.64 -10.14
CA LEU A 4 20.71 -5.51 -11.60
C LEU A 4 22.07 -4.97 -12.01
N THR A 5 22.57 -4.00 -11.25
CA THR A 5 23.93 -3.46 -11.38
C THR A 5 24.45 -3.07 -10.01
N LYS A 6 25.73 -3.36 -9.77
CA LYS A 6 26.47 -2.92 -8.58
C LYS A 6 27.85 -2.50 -9.05
N ASP A 7 28.18 -1.24 -8.83
CA ASP A 7 29.54 -0.73 -8.93
C ASP A 7 29.89 0.02 -7.64
N ASP A 8 31.11 0.54 -7.56
CA ASP A 8 31.61 1.21 -6.36
C ASP A 8 30.86 2.52 -6.05
N ARG A 9 30.14 3.08 -7.03
CA ARG A 9 29.46 4.37 -6.92
C ARG A 9 27.97 4.23 -6.67
N GLN A 10 27.35 3.20 -7.21
CA GLN A 10 25.90 3.03 -7.19
C GLN A 10 25.50 1.55 -7.13
N THR A 11 24.38 1.28 -6.49
CA THR A 11 23.74 -0.05 -6.52
C THR A 11 22.29 0.08 -6.92
N MET A 12 21.87 -0.70 -7.92
CA MET A 12 20.51 -0.69 -8.45
C MET A 12 19.77 -2.00 -8.18
N TYR A 13 18.51 -1.86 -7.76
CA TYR A 13 17.61 -2.96 -7.46
C TYR A 13 16.31 -2.81 -8.26
N ARG A 14 15.72 -3.94 -8.66
CA ARG A 14 14.34 -3.95 -9.17
C ARG A 14 13.36 -3.61 -8.05
N ALA A 15 12.44 -2.67 -8.26
CA ALA A 15 11.30 -2.46 -7.39
C ALA A 15 10.25 -3.56 -7.64
N THR A 16 9.88 -4.34 -6.62
CA THR A 16 8.80 -5.36 -6.70
C THR A 16 7.53 -4.96 -5.97
N GLY A 17 7.51 -3.76 -5.39
CA GLY A 17 6.37 -3.15 -4.72
C GLY A 17 6.59 -1.65 -4.63
N GLY A 18 5.67 -0.91 -4.02
CA GLY A 18 5.85 0.55 -3.84
C GLY A 18 6.50 0.97 -2.52
N CYS A 19 7.33 0.11 -1.94
CA CYS A 19 8.01 0.37 -0.69
C CYS A 19 9.40 -0.28 -0.72
N VAL A 20 10.37 0.40 -0.10
CA VAL A 20 11.68 -0.17 0.22
C VAL A 20 12.07 0.18 1.65
N ARG A 21 12.75 -0.75 2.30
CA ARG A 21 13.39 -0.56 3.59
C ARG A 21 14.90 -0.66 3.43
N PHE A 22 15.61 0.17 4.18
CA PHE A 22 17.06 0.15 4.24
C PHE A 22 17.50 0.74 5.57
N LYS A 23 18.70 0.38 6.00
CA LYS A 23 19.36 0.99 7.14
C LYS A 23 20.48 1.86 6.62
N MET A 24 20.67 3.03 7.23
CA MET A 24 21.83 3.85 6.93
C MET A 24 22.29 4.62 8.15
N ARG A 25 23.55 5.03 8.13
CA ARG A 25 24.11 6.04 9.01
C ARG A 25 24.78 7.11 8.15
N THR A 26 24.70 8.36 8.58
CA THR A 26 25.23 9.50 7.83
C THR A 26 25.59 10.65 8.77
N THR A 27 26.66 11.37 8.47
CA THR A 27 27.04 12.62 9.17
C THR A 27 26.71 13.87 8.34
N GLY A 28 25.83 13.74 7.34
CA GLY A 28 25.42 14.85 6.48
C GLY A 28 24.36 14.49 5.42
N THR A 29 24.23 15.34 4.40
CA THR A 29 23.15 15.33 3.40
C THR A 29 23.52 14.66 2.06
N SER A 30 24.44 13.70 2.07
CA SER A 30 24.97 13.08 0.84
C SER A 30 24.25 11.78 0.43
N ALA A 31 23.31 11.28 1.26
CA ALA A 31 22.62 10.01 1.03
C ALA A 31 21.55 10.15 -0.07
N GLU A 32 21.84 9.69 -1.28
CA GLU A 32 20.96 9.87 -2.44
C GLU A 32 20.32 8.55 -2.90
N ILE A 33 19.00 8.59 -3.10
CA ILE A 33 18.19 7.51 -3.69
C ILE A 33 17.49 8.07 -4.94
N LYS A 34 17.51 7.32 -6.04
CA LYS A 34 16.66 7.61 -7.21
C LYS A 34 15.64 6.51 -7.42
N LEU A 35 14.41 6.93 -7.69
CA LEU A 35 13.33 6.06 -8.15
C LEU A 35 13.22 6.21 -9.66
N ILE A 36 13.27 5.10 -10.39
CA ILE A 36 13.40 5.05 -11.86
C ILE A 36 12.21 4.32 -12.46
N ALA A 37 11.77 4.75 -13.63
CA ALA A 37 10.63 4.17 -14.33
C ALA A 37 10.85 2.70 -14.72
N TYR A 38 9.78 1.90 -14.69
CA TYR A 38 9.81 0.49 -15.06
C TYR A 38 10.07 0.29 -16.55
N GLN A 39 9.49 1.13 -17.41
CA GLN A 39 9.62 1.01 -18.86
C GLN A 39 10.96 1.53 -19.42
N ASP A 40 11.69 2.36 -18.68
CA ASP A 40 12.93 3.00 -19.15
C ASP A 40 13.90 3.25 -17.99
N PHE A 41 15.07 2.60 -18.06
CA PHE A 41 16.13 2.70 -17.05
C PHE A 41 16.81 4.07 -17.00
N ASN A 42 16.69 4.88 -18.05
CA ASN A 42 17.26 6.24 -18.08
C ASN A 42 16.28 7.29 -17.55
N LEU A 43 15.01 6.93 -17.38
CA LEU A 43 13.98 7.84 -16.91
C LEU A 43 13.89 7.84 -15.39
N GLY A 44 14.68 8.72 -14.76
CA GLY A 44 14.54 9.04 -13.35
C GLY A 44 13.22 9.75 -13.08
N LEU A 45 12.48 9.28 -12.06
CA LEU A 45 11.19 9.85 -11.65
C LEU A 45 11.35 10.76 -10.45
N TYR A 46 12.08 10.29 -9.44
CA TYR A 46 12.34 11.05 -8.22
C TYR A 46 13.80 10.92 -7.82
N LYS A 47 14.33 12.01 -7.26
CA LYS A 47 15.59 12.06 -6.54
C LYS A 47 15.28 12.40 -5.09
N ILE A 48 15.79 11.58 -4.18
CA ILE A 48 15.63 11.75 -2.74
C ILE A 48 17.03 11.94 -2.17
N THR A 49 17.24 13.03 -1.44
CA THR A 49 18.48 13.31 -0.72
C THR A 49 18.17 13.33 0.77
N ILE A 50 18.64 12.33 1.50
CA ILE A 50 18.39 12.18 2.94
C ILE A 50 19.51 12.87 3.72
N GLY A 51 19.09 13.62 4.73
CA GLY A 51 19.90 14.44 5.63
C GLY A 51 19.06 15.62 6.11
N GLU A 52 19.64 16.64 6.72
CA GLU A 52 18.91 17.84 7.13
C GLU A 52 19.15 19.06 6.21
N PRO A 53 18.11 19.59 5.54
CA PRO A 53 16.77 19.02 5.39
C PRO A 53 16.78 17.85 4.40
N THR A 54 15.78 16.96 4.51
CA THR A 54 15.59 15.90 3.52
C THR A 54 14.91 16.49 2.30
N LYS A 55 15.44 16.24 1.11
CA LYS A 55 14.93 16.81 -0.14
C LYS A 55 14.34 15.75 -1.04
N VAL A 56 13.20 16.05 -1.65
CA VAL A 56 12.59 15.24 -2.71
C VAL A 56 12.43 16.12 -3.95
N THR A 57 13.04 15.70 -5.04
CA THR A 57 12.94 16.34 -6.35
C THR A 57 12.22 15.40 -7.30
N SER A 58 11.10 15.85 -7.86
CA SER A 58 10.52 15.21 -9.03
C SER A 58 11.36 15.57 -10.26
N LEU A 59 11.87 14.55 -10.95
CA LEU A 59 12.82 14.73 -12.06
C LEU A 59 12.14 15.02 -13.40
N LEU A 60 10.82 14.84 -13.53
CA LEU A 60 10.13 15.14 -14.80
C LEU A 60 9.76 16.62 -14.95
N ASP A 61 9.51 17.31 -13.84
CA ASP A 61 9.08 18.71 -13.80
C ASP A 61 10.04 19.59 -12.98
N ASN A 62 11.12 19.02 -12.45
CA ASN A 62 12.10 19.68 -11.58
C ASN A 62 11.49 20.34 -10.33
N ASN A 63 10.35 19.83 -9.85
CA ASN A 63 9.75 20.28 -8.61
C ASN A 63 10.50 19.70 -7.40
N GLU A 64 11.21 20.55 -6.66
CA GLU A 64 11.93 20.19 -5.44
C GLU A 64 11.22 20.71 -4.19
N GLN A 65 11.09 19.85 -3.17
CA GLN A 65 10.61 20.23 -1.84
C GLN A 65 11.61 19.75 -0.79
N SER A 66 11.80 20.58 0.25
CA SER A 66 12.65 20.29 1.40
C SER A 66 11.79 20.07 2.65
N PHE A 67 12.15 19.08 3.46
CA PHE A 67 11.41 18.66 4.64
C PHE A 67 12.35 18.64 5.86
N PRO A 68 12.00 19.30 6.96
CA PRO A 68 12.72 19.12 8.23
C PRO A 68 12.68 17.65 8.64
N SER A 69 13.83 17.08 8.98
CA SER A 69 13.98 15.65 9.23
C SER A 69 14.75 15.31 10.51
N GLY A 70 15.55 16.24 11.03
CA GLY A 70 16.44 16.04 12.18
C GLY A 70 17.65 15.15 11.89
N ILE A 71 17.97 14.88 10.62
CA ILE A 71 19.03 13.94 10.20
C ILE A 71 20.34 14.70 9.93
N GLU A 72 20.93 15.29 10.97
CA GLU A 72 22.22 15.99 10.86
C GLU A 72 23.42 15.07 11.10
N ASN A 73 23.33 14.18 12.11
CA ASN A 73 24.46 13.36 12.54
C ASN A 73 24.03 11.99 13.09
N PHE A 74 23.53 11.13 12.21
CA PHE A 74 23.13 9.76 12.55
C PHE A 74 24.37 8.86 12.51
N THR A 75 25.10 8.78 13.62
CA THR A 75 26.31 7.97 13.75
C THR A 75 26.03 6.46 13.87
N GLU A 76 24.81 6.11 14.32
CA GLU A 76 24.29 4.75 14.37
C GLU A 76 23.38 4.44 13.18
N TYR A 77 23.21 3.15 12.87
CA TYR A 77 22.31 2.71 11.81
C TYR A 77 20.85 2.92 12.22
N HIS A 78 20.14 3.70 11.41
CA HIS A 78 18.70 3.89 11.55
C HIS A 78 17.98 3.23 10.37
N GLU A 79 16.83 2.62 10.64
CA GLU A 79 16.02 1.97 9.61
C GLU A 79 14.99 2.94 9.03
N PHE A 80 15.06 3.12 7.71
CA PHE A 80 14.20 4.00 6.93
C PHE A 80 13.26 3.18 6.05
N CYS A 81 12.11 3.78 5.76
CA CYS A 81 11.13 3.29 4.81
C CYS A 81 10.84 4.40 3.81
N VAL A 82 11.01 4.10 2.52
CA VAL A 82 10.60 4.97 1.43
C VAL A 82 9.45 4.29 0.70
N THR A 83 8.34 5.00 0.51
CA THR A 83 7.18 4.49 -0.23
C THR A 83 6.78 5.41 -1.37
N TRP A 84 6.23 4.84 -2.44
CA TRP A 84 5.72 5.55 -3.62
C TRP A 84 4.38 4.95 -4.02
N HIS A 85 3.33 5.41 -3.36
CA HIS A 85 1.97 4.93 -3.55
C HIS A 85 0.98 6.07 -3.41
N SER A 86 -0.22 5.91 -3.96
CA SER A 86 -1.29 6.92 -3.90
C SER A 86 -0.82 8.32 -4.32
N ASN A 87 0.03 8.38 -5.36
CA ASN A 87 0.71 9.58 -5.86
C ASN A 87 1.45 10.37 -4.79
N LYS A 88 2.00 9.69 -3.79
CA LYS A 88 2.79 10.29 -2.74
C LYS A 88 4.08 9.52 -2.60
N VAL A 89 5.19 10.26 -2.54
CA VAL A 89 6.45 9.73 -2.05
C VAL A 89 6.53 10.08 -0.57
N THR A 90 6.62 9.04 0.28
CA THR A 90 6.79 9.25 1.72
C THR A 90 8.11 8.66 2.21
N ILE A 91 8.66 9.30 3.24
CA ILE A 91 9.87 8.83 3.92
C ILE A 91 9.59 8.88 5.42
N SER A 92 9.83 7.76 6.09
CA SER A 92 9.68 7.63 7.54
C SER A 92 10.85 6.83 8.11
N LEU A 93 11.10 7.03 9.40
CA LEU A 93 11.77 6.00 10.19
C LEU A 93 10.81 4.82 10.36
N LEU A 94 11.34 3.60 10.43
CA LEU A 94 10.50 2.42 10.57
C LEU A 94 9.64 2.53 11.84
N GLY A 95 8.32 2.34 11.68
CA GLY A 95 7.36 2.40 12.78
C GLY A 95 6.95 3.81 13.24
N GLN A 96 7.43 4.86 12.58
CA GLN A 96 7.04 6.25 12.85
C GLN A 96 6.22 6.86 11.71
N GLU A 97 5.54 7.97 12.00
CA GLU A 97 4.86 8.76 10.97
C GLU A 97 5.86 9.32 9.94
N PRO A 98 5.48 9.43 8.66
CA PRO A 98 6.37 10.01 7.66
C PRO A 98 6.66 11.49 7.92
N PHE A 99 7.95 11.84 8.01
CA PHE A 99 8.44 13.22 8.07
C PHE A 99 8.49 13.87 6.68
N VAL A 100 8.50 13.05 5.62
CA VAL A 100 8.34 13.51 4.23
C VAL A 100 7.02 12.99 3.68
N LYS A 101 6.21 13.91 3.13
CA LYS A 101 4.95 13.62 2.44
C LYS A 101 4.90 14.44 1.14
N PHE A 102 5.64 13.99 0.13
CA PHE A 102 5.71 14.66 -1.18
C PHE A 102 4.54 14.20 -2.05
N ASN A 103 3.58 15.09 -2.30
CA ASN A 103 2.45 14.83 -3.20
C ASN A 103 2.88 14.99 -4.66
N ASP A 104 2.39 14.12 -5.52
CA ASP A 104 2.67 14.12 -6.94
C ASP A 104 1.40 13.93 -7.78
N LEU A 105 1.54 14.15 -9.09
CA LEU A 105 0.50 14.10 -10.10
C LEU A 105 0.17 12.66 -10.51
N TYR A 106 -1.08 12.46 -10.91
CA TYR A 106 -1.74 11.15 -11.14
C TYR A 106 -1.22 10.33 -12.34
N ASN A 107 -0.27 10.83 -13.13
CA ASN A 107 0.09 10.23 -14.44
C ASN A 107 1.57 9.82 -14.58
N ARG A 108 2.25 9.54 -13.47
CA ARG A 108 3.67 9.17 -13.51
C ARG A 108 3.87 7.73 -13.97
N PRO A 109 4.94 7.43 -14.73
CA PRO A 109 5.39 6.06 -14.96
C PRO A 109 5.51 5.27 -13.65
N VAL A 110 5.25 3.97 -13.72
CA VAL A 110 5.41 3.08 -12.57
C VAL A 110 6.89 3.01 -12.22
N VAL A 111 7.24 3.23 -10.95
CA VAL A 111 8.61 3.01 -10.46
C VAL A 111 8.93 1.51 -10.57
N GLY A 112 9.96 1.19 -11.34
CA GLY A 112 10.42 -0.18 -11.55
C GLY A 112 11.80 -0.48 -10.99
N TYR A 113 12.58 0.56 -10.66
CA TYR A 113 13.93 0.39 -10.12
C TYR A 113 14.25 1.44 -9.08
N ILE A 114 15.15 1.07 -8.17
CA ILE A 114 15.65 1.90 -7.07
C ILE A 114 17.17 1.89 -7.17
N LEU A 115 17.75 3.08 -7.24
CA LEU A 115 19.18 3.29 -7.33
C LEU A 115 19.66 3.99 -6.06
N TYR A 116 20.61 3.39 -5.37
CA TYR A 116 21.29 3.97 -4.21
C TYR A 116 22.64 4.50 -4.65
N LYS A 117 22.95 5.76 -4.32
CA LYS A 117 24.30 6.30 -4.47
C LYS A 117 25.14 5.83 -3.28
N THR A 118 25.98 4.83 -3.52
CA THR A 118 26.83 4.22 -2.48
C THR A 118 28.16 4.93 -2.31
N GLN A 119 28.54 5.83 -3.23
CA GLN A 119 29.71 6.68 -3.06
C GLN A 119 29.50 7.68 -1.93
N SER A 120 30.33 7.57 -0.89
CA SER A 120 30.41 8.55 0.20
C SER A 120 31.60 9.49 0.02
N THR A 121 31.54 10.67 0.65
CA THR A 121 32.68 11.60 0.74
C THR A 121 33.28 11.54 2.14
N PRO A 122 34.58 11.82 2.32
CA PRO A 122 35.19 11.88 3.65
C PRO A 122 34.55 12.92 4.58
N GLU A 123 34.02 13.99 4.00
CA GLU A 123 33.34 15.08 4.72
C GLU A 123 31.97 14.66 5.28
N HIS A 124 31.25 13.83 4.52
CA HIS A 124 29.91 13.34 4.87
C HIS A 124 29.79 11.85 4.51
N PRO A 125 30.41 10.95 5.30
CA PRO A 125 30.30 9.51 5.11
C PRO A 125 28.83 9.06 5.19
N VAL A 126 28.45 8.20 4.26
CA VAL A 126 27.16 7.50 4.25
C VAL A 126 27.46 6.02 4.13
N ASP A 127 27.01 5.24 5.11
CA ASP A 127 27.08 3.78 5.05
C ASP A 127 25.67 3.22 4.91
N TRP A 128 25.50 2.32 3.94
CA TRP A 128 24.23 1.70 3.60
C TRP A 128 24.21 0.22 4.00
N ILE A 129 23.17 -0.19 4.71
CA ILE A 129 22.79 -1.60 4.87
C ILE A 129 21.45 -1.77 4.15
N ILE A 130 21.50 -2.31 2.94
CA ILE A 130 20.31 -2.53 2.11
C ILE A 130 19.81 -3.95 2.39
N GLU A 131 18.97 -4.07 3.41
CA GLU A 131 18.29 -5.33 3.75
C GLU A 131 17.20 -5.60 2.73
N ILE A 132 17.55 -6.42 1.74
CA ILE A 132 16.58 -6.94 0.79
C ILE A 132 15.63 -7.83 1.60
N SER A 133 14.34 -7.45 1.69
CA SER A 133 13.33 -8.28 2.36
C SER A 133 13.44 -9.70 1.79
N PRO A 134 13.82 -10.71 2.60
CA PRO A 134 14.28 -11.98 2.08
C PRO A 134 13.05 -12.84 1.83
N VAL A 135 12.40 -12.69 0.68
CA VAL A 135 11.63 -13.82 0.17
C VAL A 135 11.62 -13.78 -1.35
N SER A 136 12.51 -14.57 -1.96
CA SER A 136 12.04 -15.31 -3.14
C SER A 136 11.02 -16.28 -2.60
N LEU A 137 9.75 -15.85 -2.54
CA LEU A 137 8.68 -16.81 -2.40
C LEU A 137 8.83 -17.68 -3.64
N LYS A 138 9.25 -18.94 -3.45
CA LYS A 138 8.95 -19.95 -4.45
C LYS A 138 7.46 -19.77 -4.72
N PRO A 139 7.00 -19.58 -5.97
CA PRO A 139 5.57 -19.55 -6.23
C PRO A 139 5.01 -20.76 -5.51
N ILE A 140 4.13 -20.49 -4.52
CA ILE A 140 3.42 -21.56 -3.83
C ILE A 140 2.76 -22.30 -4.98
N GLY A 141 3.18 -23.55 -5.23
CA GLY A 141 2.70 -24.32 -6.36
C GLY A 141 1.19 -24.14 -6.41
N GLU A 142 0.68 -23.71 -7.56
CA GLU A 142 -0.74 -23.37 -7.73
C GLU A 142 -1.55 -24.51 -7.15
N LYS A 143 -2.14 -24.29 -5.97
CA LYS A 143 -3.10 -25.24 -5.42
C LYS A 143 -4.32 -25.04 -6.28
N LEU A 144 -4.43 -25.83 -7.34
CA LEU A 144 -5.60 -25.89 -8.18
C LEU A 144 -6.72 -26.47 -7.33
N PHE A 145 -7.62 -25.60 -6.86
CA PHE A 145 -8.85 -26.00 -6.19
C PHE A 145 -9.98 -25.98 -7.24
N PRO A 146 -10.55 -27.14 -7.61
CA PRO A 146 -11.64 -27.19 -8.57
C PRO A 146 -12.81 -26.32 -8.10
N GLY A 147 -13.21 -25.32 -8.91
CA GLY A 147 -14.33 -24.41 -8.61
C GLY A 147 -13.97 -22.95 -8.28
N GLU A 148 -12.71 -22.56 -8.48
CA GLU A 148 -12.11 -21.20 -8.53
C GLU A 148 -13.02 -19.96 -8.38
N ARG A 149 -13.66 -19.79 -7.22
CA ARG A 149 -14.41 -18.57 -6.89
C ARG A 149 -14.04 -18.07 -5.51
N LEU A 150 -14.12 -16.75 -5.37
CA LEU A 150 -14.04 -16.12 -4.07
C LEU A 150 -15.25 -16.50 -3.23
N ARG A 151 -15.01 -16.82 -1.96
CA ARG A 151 -16.07 -17.17 -1.00
C ARG A 151 -15.76 -16.60 0.36
N TRP A 152 -16.81 -16.33 1.12
CA TRP A 152 -16.71 -15.92 2.51
C TRP A 152 -16.80 -17.16 3.41
N ALA A 153 -15.84 -17.33 4.31
CA ALA A 153 -15.85 -18.41 5.29
C ALA A 153 -15.69 -17.90 6.72
N SER A 154 -16.35 -18.57 7.65
CA SER A 154 -16.08 -18.41 9.07
C SER A 154 -14.77 -19.11 9.44
N MET A 155 -14.08 -18.60 10.45
CA MET A 155 -12.96 -19.33 11.05
C MET A 155 -13.50 -20.45 11.94
N ALA A 156 -12.90 -21.63 11.87
CA ALA A 156 -13.17 -22.75 12.78
C ALA A 156 -12.11 -22.74 13.88
N ASP A 157 -12.52 -22.74 15.15
CA ASP A 157 -11.64 -22.79 16.33
C ASP A 157 -10.50 -21.75 16.33
N GLY A 158 -10.76 -20.57 15.76
CA GLY A 158 -9.76 -19.48 15.67
C GLY A 158 -8.67 -19.72 14.62
N VAL A 159 -8.81 -20.73 13.77
CA VAL A 159 -7.87 -21.08 12.70
C VAL A 159 -8.32 -20.45 11.38
N LEU A 160 -7.37 -19.81 10.69
CA LEU A 160 -7.58 -19.26 9.35
C LEU A 160 -7.81 -20.39 8.33
N PRO A 161 -8.77 -20.25 7.41
CA PRO A 161 -8.91 -21.18 6.29
C PRO A 161 -7.61 -21.30 5.47
N PRO A 162 -7.25 -22.50 4.96
CA PRO A 162 -5.99 -22.71 4.22
C PRO A 162 -5.83 -21.88 2.95
N ASP A 163 -6.93 -21.38 2.41
CA ASP A 163 -7.04 -20.55 1.20
C ASP A 163 -7.47 -19.10 1.53
N ALA A 164 -7.27 -18.65 2.76
CA ALA A 164 -7.52 -17.27 3.17
C ALA A 164 -6.67 -16.28 2.36
N MET A 165 -7.31 -15.25 1.83
CA MET A 165 -6.67 -14.26 0.97
C MET A 165 -5.98 -13.17 1.80
N VAL A 166 -4.68 -13.00 1.56
CA VAL A 166 -3.91 -11.87 2.10
C VAL A 166 -4.36 -10.60 1.39
N GLY A 167 -4.89 -9.65 2.17
CA GLY A 167 -5.35 -8.35 1.68
C GLY A 167 -4.28 -7.27 1.79
N GLY A 168 -3.42 -7.37 2.80
CA GLY A 168 -2.48 -6.32 3.15
C GLY A 168 -1.38 -6.75 4.11
N PHE A 169 -0.74 -5.77 4.73
CA PHE A 169 0.37 -5.97 5.66
C PHE A 169 0.46 -4.80 6.66
N GLU A 170 0.45 -5.14 7.95
CA GLU A 170 0.62 -4.21 9.09
C GLU A 170 1.54 -4.85 10.12
N SER A 171 2.86 -4.86 9.86
CA SER A 171 3.90 -5.66 10.56
C SER A 171 3.80 -7.18 10.40
N GLU A 172 2.59 -7.69 10.16
CA GLU A 172 2.28 -9.06 9.75
C GLU A 172 1.31 -9.06 8.55
N PRO A 173 1.19 -10.17 7.79
CA PRO A 173 0.17 -10.29 6.77
C PRO A 173 -1.24 -10.12 7.36
N THR A 174 -2.02 -9.21 6.79
CA THR A 174 -3.44 -9.04 7.14
C THR A 174 -4.31 -9.66 6.08
N TYR A 175 -5.42 -10.26 6.51
CA TYR A 175 -6.34 -11.00 5.65
C TYR A 175 -7.59 -10.18 5.38
N ILE A 176 -8.22 -10.39 4.22
CA ILE A 176 -9.47 -9.70 3.91
C ILE A 176 -10.58 -10.30 4.76
N ALA A 177 -11.27 -9.45 5.50
CA ALA A 177 -12.40 -9.84 6.32
C ALA A 177 -13.62 -8.99 5.99
N ARG A 178 -14.80 -9.46 6.38
CA ARG A 178 -16.01 -8.62 6.47
C ARG A 178 -16.79 -8.93 7.73
N ALA A 179 -17.54 -7.96 8.21
CA ALA A 179 -18.40 -8.11 9.37
C ALA A 179 -19.60 -7.18 9.30
N GLU A 180 -20.66 -7.56 10.02
CA GLU A 180 -21.82 -6.70 10.20
C GLU A 180 -21.52 -5.56 11.19
N HIS A 181 -21.90 -4.34 10.83
CA HIS A 181 -21.84 -3.17 11.69
C HIS A 181 -22.93 -2.17 11.27
N ASN A 182 -23.82 -1.79 12.20
CA ASN A 182 -24.89 -0.82 11.95
C ASN A 182 -25.73 -1.11 10.68
N ASN A 183 -26.20 -2.34 10.52
CA ASN A 183 -26.95 -2.82 9.33
C ASN A 183 -26.17 -2.81 8.01
N SER A 184 -24.86 -2.61 8.07
CA SER A 184 -23.92 -2.65 6.94
C SER A 184 -23.09 -3.93 7.01
N ILE A 185 -22.83 -4.57 5.87
CA ILE A 185 -21.84 -5.65 5.77
C ILE A 185 -20.53 -5.04 5.25
N CYS A 186 -19.65 -4.67 6.18
CA CYS A 186 -18.44 -3.90 5.89
C CYS A 186 -17.23 -4.81 5.66
N PRO A 187 -16.55 -4.71 4.49
CA PRO A 187 -15.23 -5.29 4.33
C PRO A 187 -14.15 -4.48 5.08
N GLY A 188 -13.09 -5.16 5.48
CA GLY A 188 -12.00 -4.66 6.29
C GLY A 188 -10.84 -5.64 6.35
N LYS A 189 -10.16 -5.69 7.49
CA LYS A 189 -8.96 -6.51 7.69
C LYS A 189 -9.11 -7.46 8.88
N TYR A 190 -8.46 -8.61 8.82
CA TYR A 190 -8.20 -9.48 9.97
C TYR A 190 -6.71 -9.47 10.31
N VAL A 191 -6.42 -9.32 11.60
CA VAL A 191 -5.06 -9.23 12.14
C VAL A 191 -4.79 -10.48 13.01
N PRO A 192 -3.95 -11.42 12.55
CA PRO A 192 -3.74 -12.71 13.24
C PRO A 192 -3.25 -12.57 14.68
N SER A 193 -2.27 -11.70 14.97
CA SER A 193 -1.77 -11.52 16.34
C SER A 193 -2.84 -11.02 17.32
N ARG A 194 -3.84 -10.29 16.83
CA ARG A 194 -4.96 -9.76 17.62
C ARG A 194 -6.18 -10.67 17.62
N ARG A 195 -6.19 -11.72 16.79
CA ARG A 195 -7.31 -12.66 16.58
C ARG A 195 -8.64 -11.94 16.36
N ARG A 196 -8.63 -10.88 15.57
CA ARG A 196 -9.76 -9.95 15.46
C ARG A 196 -9.84 -9.31 14.08
N ALA A 197 -11.06 -9.11 13.60
CA ALA A 197 -11.33 -8.31 12.42
C ALA A 197 -11.58 -6.85 12.79
N PHE A 198 -11.27 -5.94 11.87
CA PHE A 198 -11.44 -4.51 12.02
C PHE A 198 -12.15 -3.98 10.77
N VAL A 199 -13.25 -3.26 10.97
CA VAL A 199 -14.04 -2.68 9.88
C VAL A 199 -14.15 -1.16 10.03
N PRO A 200 -14.05 -0.40 8.93
CA PRO A 200 -14.18 1.06 8.97
C PRO A 200 -15.66 1.46 8.96
N TRP A 201 -16.08 2.32 9.90
CA TRP A 201 -17.42 2.93 9.89
C TRP A 201 -17.50 4.20 10.76
N GLY A 202 -18.14 5.25 10.24
CA GLY A 202 -18.45 6.45 11.01
C GLY A 202 -17.22 7.14 11.59
N HIS A 203 -16.16 7.30 10.79
CA HIS A 203 -14.87 7.89 11.16
C HIS A 203 -14.04 7.05 12.14
N MET A 204 -14.46 5.82 12.47
CA MET A 204 -13.78 4.95 13.43
C MET A 204 -13.46 3.56 12.86
N GLU A 205 -12.40 2.95 13.39
CA GLU A 205 -12.09 1.53 13.22
C GLU A 205 -12.82 0.72 14.30
N HIS A 206 -13.62 -0.27 13.89
CA HIS A 206 -14.42 -1.08 14.80
C HIS A 206 -13.90 -2.50 14.94
N PRO A 207 -13.51 -2.95 16.15
CA PRO A 207 -13.14 -4.33 16.40
C PRO A 207 -14.35 -5.28 16.30
N LYS A 208 -14.19 -6.42 15.63
CA LYS A 208 -15.25 -7.41 15.39
C LYS A 208 -14.81 -8.80 15.80
N GLU A 209 -15.65 -9.46 16.59
CA GLU A 209 -15.50 -10.86 17.00
C GLU A 209 -16.19 -11.83 16.03
N ASN A 210 -17.36 -11.42 15.51
CA ASN A 210 -18.08 -12.15 14.47
C ASN A 210 -17.73 -11.56 13.10
N PHE A 211 -17.09 -12.35 12.26
CA PHE A 211 -16.65 -11.95 10.92
C PHE A 211 -16.46 -13.16 10.01
N GLN A 212 -16.29 -12.88 8.72
CA GLN A 212 -15.95 -13.85 7.70
C GLN A 212 -14.63 -13.46 7.04
N ILE A 213 -13.83 -14.44 6.65
CA ILE A 213 -12.59 -14.30 5.90
C ILE A 213 -12.88 -14.55 4.43
N LEU A 214 -12.31 -13.72 3.55
CA LEU A 214 -12.34 -13.97 2.11
C LEU A 214 -11.33 -15.07 1.77
N CYS A 215 -11.81 -16.10 1.08
CA CYS A 215 -11.02 -17.23 0.65
C CYS A 215 -11.13 -17.42 -0.86
N GLY A 216 -10.10 -18.02 -1.46
CA GLY A 216 -10.10 -18.41 -2.87
C GLY A 216 -8.97 -17.78 -3.67
N PHE A 217 -9.04 -17.99 -4.99
CA PHE A 217 -7.99 -17.65 -5.95
C PHE A 217 -8.57 -16.81 -7.10
N ASN A 218 -7.73 -16.48 -8.08
CA ASN A 218 -8.13 -15.75 -9.28
C ASN A 218 -8.71 -14.35 -9.05
N ALA A 219 -8.32 -13.68 -7.96
CA ALA A 219 -8.55 -12.25 -7.82
C ALA A 219 -7.33 -11.44 -8.27
N LYS A 220 -7.56 -10.23 -8.78
CA LYS A 220 -6.52 -9.26 -9.10
C LYS A 220 -6.82 -7.94 -8.41
N TRP A 221 -5.76 -7.22 -8.08
CA TRP A 221 -5.85 -5.85 -7.60
C TRP A 221 -5.68 -4.91 -8.78
N MET A 222 -6.63 -3.99 -8.95
CA MET A 222 -6.61 -3.00 -10.02
C MET A 222 -6.57 -1.60 -9.40
N LYS A 223 -5.62 -0.77 -9.82
CA LYS A 223 -5.58 0.63 -9.39
C LYS A 223 -6.79 1.37 -9.94
N THR A 224 -7.45 2.14 -9.10
CA THR A 224 -8.57 3.01 -9.48
C THR A 224 -8.60 4.27 -8.60
N ARG A 225 -9.61 5.11 -8.79
CA ARG A 225 -9.87 6.30 -8.00
C ARG A 225 -11.37 6.55 -7.86
N ALA A 226 -11.74 7.23 -6.79
CA ALA A 226 -13.08 7.74 -6.56
C ALA A 226 -14.16 6.68 -6.77
N ASP A 227 -15.08 6.90 -7.71
CA ASP A 227 -16.19 6.03 -8.11
C ASP A 227 -15.94 5.30 -9.44
N HIS A 228 -14.70 5.26 -9.95
CA HIS A 228 -14.34 4.52 -11.16
C HIS A 228 -14.26 3.00 -10.89
N ILE A 229 -15.39 2.40 -10.56
CA ILE A 229 -15.48 0.98 -10.20
C ILE A 229 -15.44 0.11 -11.47
N PRO A 230 -14.45 -0.79 -11.63
CA PRO A 230 -14.44 -1.76 -12.72
C PRO A 230 -15.69 -2.63 -12.69
N ARG A 231 -16.23 -2.99 -13.86
CA ARG A 231 -17.43 -3.84 -13.95
C ARG A 231 -17.27 -5.21 -13.31
N ASN A 232 -16.04 -5.70 -13.21
CA ASN A 232 -15.69 -6.98 -12.61
C ASN A 232 -15.16 -6.83 -11.17
N ALA A 233 -15.48 -5.71 -10.50
CA ALA A 233 -15.15 -5.53 -9.09
C ALA A 233 -15.96 -6.48 -8.21
N PHE A 234 -15.30 -7.08 -7.23
CA PHE A 234 -15.93 -8.06 -6.35
C PHE A 234 -16.79 -7.36 -5.28
N VAL A 235 -18.10 -7.62 -5.31
CA VAL A 235 -19.04 -7.13 -4.29
C VAL A 235 -18.81 -7.88 -2.99
N ALA A 236 -18.45 -7.15 -1.94
CA ALA A 236 -18.00 -7.71 -0.67
C ALA A 236 -19.03 -7.57 0.46
N GLY A 237 -20.00 -6.68 0.28
CA GLY A 237 -21.09 -6.47 1.22
C GLY A 237 -22.00 -5.35 0.74
N PHE A 238 -22.81 -4.83 1.65
CA PHE A 238 -23.85 -3.86 1.33
C PHE A 238 -23.91 -2.77 2.42
N SER A 239 -24.15 -1.55 1.98
CA SER A 239 -24.31 -0.35 2.80
C SER A 239 -25.64 -0.37 3.55
N GLU A 240 -25.67 0.28 4.70
CA GLU A 240 -26.90 0.62 5.42
C GLU A 240 -27.79 1.62 4.67
N VAL A 241 -27.23 2.33 3.67
CA VAL A 241 -27.94 3.26 2.80
C VAL A 241 -28.36 2.52 1.53
N ASP A 242 -29.67 2.37 1.33
CA ASP A 242 -30.29 1.76 0.15
C ASP A 242 -29.76 0.36 -0.24
N ASN A 243 -29.10 -0.35 0.70
CA ASN A 243 -28.44 -1.63 0.47
C ASN A 243 -27.45 -1.59 -0.72
N GLU A 244 -26.76 -0.46 -0.90
CA GLU A 244 -25.82 -0.25 -2.00
C GLU A 244 -24.60 -1.18 -1.90
N PRO A 245 -24.07 -1.70 -3.03
CA PRO A 245 -22.93 -2.58 -3.02
C PRO A 245 -21.67 -1.89 -2.51
N LEU A 246 -20.97 -2.56 -1.59
CA LEU A 246 -19.64 -2.19 -1.11
C LEU A 246 -18.61 -3.14 -1.71
N TYR A 247 -17.43 -2.59 -2.04
CA TYR A 247 -16.33 -3.36 -2.63
C TYR A 247 -15.12 -3.38 -1.71
N ILE A 248 -14.18 -4.29 -1.96
CA ILE A 248 -12.90 -4.31 -1.24
C ILE A 248 -11.93 -3.38 -1.94
N GLY A 249 -11.47 -2.39 -1.20
CA GLY A 249 -10.35 -1.54 -1.58
C GLY A 249 -9.16 -1.78 -0.68
N ARG A 250 -7.98 -1.37 -1.11
CA ARG A 250 -6.81 -1.24 -0.25
C ARG A 250 -5.95 -0.07 -0.69
N ALA A 251 -5.27 0.57 0.25
CA ALA A 251 -4.26 1.55 -0.07
C ALA A 251 -3.13 1.51 0.96
N MET A 252 -2.07 2.26 0.65
CA MET A 252 -0.88 2.34 1.49
C MET A 252 -1.01 3.48 2.48
N LEU A 253 -0.84 3.17 3.76
CA LEU A 253 -0.77 4.13 4.86
C LEU A 253 0.64 4.02 5.48
N GLY A 254 1.54 4.91 5.05
CA GLY A 254 2.97 4.80 5.34
C GLY A 254 3.55 3.53 4.73
N CYS A 255 4.09 2.64 5.57
CA CYS A 255 4.67 1.35 5.16
C CYS A 255 3.66 0.18 5.23
N ASN A 256 2.41 0.45 5.55
CA ASN A 256 1.36 -0.55 5.72
C ASN A 256 0.42 -0.56 4.51
N LEU A 257 0.08 -1.76 4.03
CA LEU A 257 -0.95 -1.93 3.00
C LEU A 257 -2.23 -2.36 3.72
N VAL A 258 -3.26 -1.52 3.70
CA VAL A 258 -4.45 -1.73 4.53
C VAL A 258 -5.66 -1.97 3.64
N PRO A 259 -6.36 -3.12 3.76
CA PRO A 259 -7.63 -3.36 3.08
C PRO A 259 -8.82 -2.78 3.87
N GLY A 260 -9.83 -2.33 3.16
CA GLY A 260 -11.02 -1.68 3.69
C GLY A 260 -12.20 -1.72 2.73
N LYS A 261 -13.15 -0.79 2.89
CA LYS A 261 -14.36 -0.70 2.07
C LYS A 261 -14.28 0.39 1.04
N VAL A 262 -14.87 0.16 -0.12
CA VAL A 262 -15.13 1.19 -1.14
C VAL A 262 -16.61 1.46 -1.16
N HIS A 263 -16.98 2.72 -1.00
CA HIS A 263 -18.37 3.17 -1.08
C HIS A 263 -18.56 4.01 -2.34
N VAL A 264 -19.36 3.53 -3.29
CA VAL A 264 -19.49 4.17 -4.62
C VAL A 264 -20.14 5.54 -4.51
N LEU A 265 -21.23 5.67 -3.75
CA LEU A 265 -21.92 6.93 -3.53
C LEU A 265 -21.02 8.03 -2.93
N TYR A 266 -20.17 7.65 -1.97
CA TYR A 266 -19.23 8.59 -1.33
C TYR A 266 -17.92 8.76 -2.09
N LYS A 267 -17.70 7.96 -3.15
CA LYS A 267 -16.56 8.05 -4.06
C LYS A 267 -15.21 7.94 -3.35
N LEU A 268 -15.14 7.11 -2.31
CA LEU A 268 -13.95 6.96 -1.47
C LEU A 268 -13.77 5.50 -1.08
N CYS A 269 -12.51 5.15 -0.81
CA CYS A 269 -12.15 3.97 -0.05
C CYS A 269 -11.83 4.37 1.39
N TYR A 270 -12.32 3.57 2.33
CA TYR A 270 -12.25 3.80 3.76
C TYR A 270 -11.47 2.67 4.39
N LEU A 271 -10.42 2.99 5.13
CA LEU A 271 -9.46 2.03 5.66
C LEU A 271 -9.47 2.04 7.19
N PRO A 272 -9.68 0.89 7.86
CA PRO A 272 -9.57 0.80 9.30
C PRO A 272 -8.09 0.87 9.70
N PHE A 273 -7.64 1.92 10.37
CA PHE A 273 -6.22 2.08 10.74
C PHE A 273 -6.04 2.87 12.04
N TYR A 274 -5.31 2.30 13.00
CA TYR A 274 -5.02 2.88 14.32
C TYR A 274 -6.24 3.52 15.02
N GLY A 275 -7.37 2.82 15.06
CA GLY A 275 -8.59 3.30 15.73
C GLY A 275 -9.45 4.26 14.89
N GLN A 276 -9.00 4.65 13.70
CA GLN A 276 -9.71 5.59 12.81
C GLN A 276 -10.15 4.94 11.51
N GLU A 277 -11.17 5.51 10.88
CA GLU A 277 -11.51 5.25 9.49
C GLU A 277 -10.83 6.32 8.62
N ILE A 278 -9.83 5.89 7.85
CA ILE A 278 -9.03 6.76 6.99
C ILE A 278 -9.62 6.78 5.59
N GLU A 279 -9.93 7.96 5.08
CA GLU A 279 -10.47 8.18 3.74
C GLU A 279 -9.34 8.30 2.71
N VAL A 280 -9.46 7.54 1.61
CA VAL A 280 -8.52 7.56 0.49
C VAL A 280 -9.28 7.57 -0.84
N ASP A 281 -8.94 8.52 -1.71
CA ASP A 281 -9.55 8.69 -3.03
C ASP A 281 -8.88 7.85 -4.10
N ILE A 282 -7.66 7.37 -3.86
CA ILE A 282 -6.87 6.52 -4.76
C ILE A 282 -6.50 5.24 -4.04
N TYR A 283 -6.91 4.13 -4.63
CA TYR A 283 -6.82 2.82 -4.02
C TYR A 283 -6.70 1.73 -5.09
N GLU A 284 -6.33 0.53 -4.67
CA GLU A 284 -6.50 -0.69 -5.47
C GLU A 284 -7.83 -1.33 -5.09
N ILE A 285 -8.62 -1.75 -6.09
CA ILE A 285 -9.87 -2.47 -5.90
C ILE A 285 -9.70 -3.93 -6.31
N LEU A 286 -10.34 -4.83 -5.56
CA LEU A 286 -10.32 -6.26 -5.86
C LEU A 286 -11.28 -6.57 -7.01
N VAL A 287 -10.77 -7.25 -8.04
CA VAL A 287 -11.53 -7.66 -9.22
C VAL A 287 -11.40 -9.16 -9.48
N THR A 288 -12.42 -9.78 -10.06
CA THR A 288 -12.42 -11.17 -10.53
C THR A 288 -12.38 -11.19 -12.07
N PRO A 289 -11.28 -11.61 -12.72
CA PRO A 289 -11.20 -11.66 -14.18
C PRO A 289 -12.23 -12.64 -14.76
N GLY A 290 -12.94 -12.24 -15.81
CA GLY A 290 -13.90 -13.10 -16.51
C GLY A 290 -15.30 -13.20 -15.88
N GLU A 291 -15.51 -12.60 -14.71
CA GLU A 291 -16.83 -12.49 -14.09
C GLU A 291 -17.23 -11.00 -14.03
N GLU A 292 -18.19 -10.57 -14.87
CA GLU A 292 -18.80 -9.26 -14.69
C GLU A 292 -19.70 -9.29 -13.46
N SER A 293 -19.64 -8.24 -12.63
CA SER A 293 -20.56 -8.08 -11.51
C SER A 293 -21.99 -8.04 -12.02
N GLU A 294 -22.87 -8.89 -11.47
CA GLU A 294 -24.31 -8.86 -11.73
C GLU A 294 -24.96 -7.54 -11.25
N PHE A 295 -24.26 -6.80 -10.38
CA PHE A 295 -24.69 -5.50 -9.89
C PHE A 295 -24.17 -4.39 -10.80
N PRO A 296 -25.05 -3.61 -11.45
CA PRO A 296 -24.62 -2.45 -12.22
C PRO A 296 -23.96 -1.43 -11.30
N VAL A 297 -22.83 -0.86 -11.73
CA VAL A 297 -22.16 0.23 -11.00
C VAL A 297 -23.15 1.38 -10.86
N PRO A 298 -23.49 1.81 -9.63
CA PRO A 298 -24.44 2.89 -9.42
C PRO A 298 -24.00 4.17 -10.16
N ARG A 299 -24.80 4.64 -11.11
CA ARG A 299 -24.61 5.93 -11.76
C ARG A 299 -25.42 6.96 -11.00
N HIS A 300 -24.87 7.53 -9.94
CA HIS A 300 -25.56 8.61 -9.24
C HIS A 300 -25.37 9.93 -10.00
N PRO A 301 -26.44 10.69 -10.26
CA PRO A 301 -26.30 12.07 -10.70
C PRO A 301 -25.58 12.88 -9.60
N PRO A 302 -24.87 13.96 -9.95
CA PRO A 302 -24.26 14.83 -8.95
C PRO A 302 -25.36 15.32 -7.98
N ARG A 303 -25.22 14.99 -6.69
CA ARG A 303 -26.08 15.59 -5.66
C ARG A 303 -25.77 17.09 -5.61
N VAL A 304 -26.76 17.91 -5.95
CA VAL A 304 -26.75 19.34 -5.62
C VAL A 304 -26.75 19.42 -4.10
N MET A 305 -25.64 19.84 -3.52
CA MET A 305 -25.62 20.21 -2.09
C MET A 305 -26.46 21.49 -1.95
N PHE A 306 -27.54 21.41 -1.18
CA PHE A 306 -28.25 22.59 -0.65
C PHE A 306 -27.68 22.94 0.73
#